data_AF-A0A4Q4CWI2-F1
#
_entry.id   AF-A0A4Q4CWI2-F1
#
_cell.length_a   1.000
_cell.length_b   1.000
_cell.length_c   1.000
_cell.angle_alpha   90.00
_cell.angle_beta   90.00
_cell.angle_gamma   90.00
#
_symmetry.space_group_name_H-M   'P 1'
#
loop_
_entity.id
_entity.type
_entity.pdbx_description
1 polymer ?
#
loop_
_entity_poly.entity_id
_entity_poly.type
_entity_poly.pdbx_seq_one_letter_code
_entity_poly.pdbx_strand_id
1 'polypeptide(L)'
;MSALRRILRDPVATLGLLLVLFAALVALFAPWLAPYPDDAFDSHLLQRLQPPSAEFPFGTDNLGRDILSRVILGTRSAITVAVSVVGVSMLIGVPVGLWAGWRDGWGSEALMRVTDVFLAV
;
A
#
# COMPACT_ATOMS: atom_id res chain seq x y z
N MET A 1 -13.03 -21.83 15.37
CA MET A 1 -11.58 -21.64 15.56
C MET A 1 -11.24 -20.20 15.25
N SER A 2 -10.60 -19.45 16.16
CA SER A 2 -10.31 -18.01 15.96
C SER A 2 -9.42 -17.79 14.73
N ALA A 3 -9.80 -16.87 13.83
CA ALA A 3 -9.06 -16.57 12.59
C ALA A 3 -7.54 -16.39 12.81
N LEU A 4 -7.16 -15.81 13.94
CA LEU A 4 -5.77 -15.64 14.37
C LEU A 4 -4.97 -16.95 14.45
N ARG A 5 -5.58 -18.04 14.94
CA ARG A 5 -4.93 -19.36 15.02
C ARG A 5 -4.74 -20.01 13.65
N ARG A 6 -5.56 -19.64 12.66
CA ARG A 6 -5.45 -20.14 11.29
C ARG A 6 -4.30 -19.46 10.56
N ILE A 7 -4.16 -18.14 10.73
CA ILE A 7 -3.05 -17.37 10.17
C ILE A 7 -1.72 -17.85 10.74
N LEU A 8 -1.61 -17.98 12.06
CA LEU A 8 -0.37 -18.41 12.73
C LEU A 8 0.05 -19.86 12.43
N ARG A 9 -0.84 -20.67 11.85
CA ARG A 9 -0.54 -22.05 11.42
C ARG A 9 -0.11 -22.13 9.96
N ASP A 10 -0.39 -21.10 9.17
CA ASP A 10 0.00 -21.01 7.77
C ASP A 10 1.24 -20.11 7.66
N PRO A 11 2.41 -20.66 7.29
CA PRO A 11 3.65 -19.89 7.22
C PRO A 11 3.58 -18.77 6.17
N VAL A 12 2.82 -18.97 5.07
CA VAL A 12 2.67 -17.97 4.02
C VAL A 12 1.79 -16.83 4.51
N ALA A 13 0.66 -17.15 5.16
CA ALA A 13 -0.22 -16.14 5.75
C ALA A 13 0.49 -15.34 6.86
N THR A 14 1.31 -16.02 7.67
CA THR A 14 2.11 -15.38 8.73
C THR A 14 3.16 -14.45 8.14
N LEU A 15 3.90 -14.86 7.11
CA LEU A 15 4.87 -14.02 6.43
C LEU A 15 4.20 -12.78 5.83
N GLY A 16 3.07 -12.95 5.15
CA GLY A 16 2.28 -11.84 4.61
C GLY A 16 1.84 -10.85 5.69
N LEU A 17 1.34 -11.35 6.82
CA LEU A 17 0.96 -10.51 7.95
C LEU A 17 2.16 -9.73 8.53
N LEU A 18 3.31 -10.38 8.67
CA LEU A 18 4.53 -9.74 9.16
C LEU A 18 5.01 -8.64 8.22
N LEU A 19 4.99 -8.87 6.91
CA LEU A 19 5.37 -7.86 5.91
C LEU A 19 4.45 -6.64 5.94
N VAL A 20 3.13 -6.86 6.03
CA VAL A 20 2.16 -5.77 6.15
C VAL A 20 2.34 -4.99 7.44
N LEU A 21 2.55 -5.70 8.57
CA LEU A 21 2.78 -5.06 9.86
C LEU A 21 4.08 -4.25 9.86
N PHE A 22 5.14 -4.80 9.29
CA PHE A 22 6.41 -4.10 9.12
C PHE A 22 6.24 -2.83 8.29
N ALA A 23 5.60 -2.90 7.12
CA ALA A 23 5.34 -1.74 6.28
C ALA A 23 4.48 -0.69 6.99
N ALA A 24 3.47 -1.12 7.76
CA ALA A 24 2.62 -0.24 8.55
C ALA A 24 3.41 0.49 9.66
N LEU A 25 4.31 -0.22 10.34
CA LEU A 25 5.20 0.39 11.34
C LEU A 25 6.16 1.39 10.66
N VAL A 26 6.79 1.02 9.55
CA VAL A 26 7.66 1.94 8.79
C VAL A 26 6.89 3.19 8.37
N ALA A 27 5.67 3.06 7.86
CA ALA A 27 4.83 4.20 7.50
C ALA A 27 4.46 5.10 8.67
N LEU A 28 4.15 4.51 9.84
CA LEU A 28 3.78 5.24 11.05
C LEU A 28 4.96 6.03 11.61
N PHE A 29 6.13 5.40 11.68
CA PHE A 29 7.36 5.99 12.21
C PHE A 29 8.23 6.65 11.12
N ALA A 30 7.74 6.76 9.88
CA ALA A 30 8.47 7.30 8.74
C ALA A 30 9.17 8.65 8.99
N PRO A 31 8.53 9.68 9.59
CA PRO A 31 9.19 10.97 9.81
C PRO A 31 10.33 10.91 10.85
N TRP A 32 10.36 9.89 11.71
CA TRP A 32 11.43 9.70 12.69
C TRP A 32 12.50 8.70 12.23
N LEU A 33 12.17 7.85 11.25
CA LEU A 33 13.08 6.81 10.74
C LEU A 33 13.87 7.29 9.52
N ALA A 34 13.34 8.26 8.75
CA ALA A 34 14.04 8.84 7.61
C ALA A 34 15.28 9.64 8.07
N PRO A 35 16.48 9.34 7.54
CA PRO A 35 17.69 10.13 7.83
C PRO A 35 17.54 11.62 7.48
N TYR A 36 16.87 11.90 6.35
CA TYR A 36 16.61 13.25 5.84
C TYR A 36 15.10 13.44 5.63
N PRO A 37 14.33 13.83 6.66
CA PRO A 37 12.88 14.00 6.54
C PRO A 37 12.48 15.16 5.62
N ASP A 38 13.33 16.18 5.49
CA ASP A 38 13.08 17.37 4.68
C ASP A 38 13.18 17.11 3.16
N ASP A 39 13.84 16.02 2.76
CA ASP A 39 13.91 15.55 1.36
C ASP A 39 12.54 15.14 0.78
N ALA A 40 11.47 15.19 1.58
CA ALA A 40 10.11 15.15 1.06
C ALA A 40 9.78 16.37 0.18
N PHE A 41 10.30 17.54 0.53
CA PHE A 41 9.91 18.83 -0.05
C PHE A 41 11.09 19.60 -0.66
N ASP A 42 12.30 19.36 -0.14
CA ASP A 42 13.50 20.07 -0.57
C ASP A 42 14.23 19.38 -1.73
N SER A 43 15.15 20.12 -2.36
CA SER A 43 15.93 19.69 -3.52
C SER A 43 17.37 20.16 -3.39
N HIS A 44 18.32 19.23 -3.49
CA HIS A 44 19.75 19.50 -3.35
C HIS A 44 20.48 19.32 -4.68
N LEU A 45 20.45 20.34 -5.55
CA LEU A 45 20.98 20.25 -6.92
C LEU A 45 22.46 19.84 -7.01
N LEU A 46 23.25 20.17 -5.98
CA LEU A 46 24.68 19.83 -5.90
C LEU A 46 24.94 18.36 -5.56
N GLN A 47 23.94 17.67 -5.00
CA GLN A 47 24.04 16.29 -4.55
C GLN A 47 23.29 15.33 -5.47
N ARG A 48 23.06 15.70 -6.74
CA ARG A 48 22.33 14.85 -7.70
C ARG A 48 23.10 13.61 -8.10
N LEU A 49 22.38 12.49 -8.24
CA LEU A 49 22.89 11.24 -8.85
C LEU A 49 24.19 10.72 -8.22
N GLN A 50 24.41 10.98 -6.94
CA GLN A 50 25.50 10.41 -6.19
C GLN A 50 25.30 8.89 -5.99
N PRO A 51 26.37 8.09 -6.10
CA PRO A 51 26.32 6.66 -5.82
C PRO A 51 26.08 6.39 -4.31
N PRO A 52 25.72 5.16 -3.94
CA PRO A 52 25.62 4.73 -2.56
C PRO A 52 26.88 5.06 -1.74
N SER A 53 26.69 5.68 -0.58
CA SER A 53 27.74 6.09 0.34
C SER A 53 27.29 5.90 1.80
N ALA A 54 28.19 6.10 2.76
CA ALA A 54 27.83 6.04 4.18
C ALA A 54 26.85 7.15 4.60
N GLU A 55 26.86 8.28 3.88
CA GLU A 55 25.95 9.41 4.07
C GLU A 55 24.61 9.18 3.35
N PHE A 56 24.66 8.62 2.14
CA PHE A 56 23.49 8.26 1.34
C PHE A 56 23.49 6.75 1.06
N PRO A 57 22.94 5.90 1.95
CA PRO A 57 23.05 4.44 1.85
C PRO A 57 22.56 3.87 0.51
N PHE A 58 21.54 4.50 -0.09
CA PHE A 58 21.00 4.13 -1.41
C PHE A 58 21.38 5.12 -2.51
N GLY A 59 22.24 6.10 -2.22
CA GLY A 59 22.54 7.21 -3.10
C GLY A 59 21.42 8.24 -3.16
N THR A 60 21.54 9.16 -4.09
CA THR A 60 20.62 10.30 -4.26
C THR A 60 19.91 10.26 -5.61
N ASP A 61 18.71 10.82 -5.68
CA ASP A 61 17.95 10.90 -6.94
C ASP A 61 18.36 12.08 -7.86
N ASN A 62 17.59 12.27 -8.94
CA ASN A 62 17.79 13.36 -9.91
C ASN A 62 17.59 14.78 -9.33
N LEU A 63 17.03 14.90 -8.14
CA LEU A 63 16.87 16.16 -7.41
C LEU A 63 17.86 16.26 -6.24
N GLY A 64 18.74 15.27 -6.08
CA GLY A 64 19.74 15.19 -5.02
C GLY A 64 19.18 14.83 -3.66
N ARG A 65 18.01 14.17 -3.63
CA ARG A 65 17.36 13.73 -2.41
C ARG A 65 17.78 12.31 -2.08
N ASP A 66 17.93 12.00 -0.80
CA ASP A 66 18.28 10.67 -0.33
C ASP A 66 17.21 9.64 -0.70
N ILE A 67 17.62 8.59 -1.41
CA ILE A 67 16.71 7.55 -1.90
C ILE A 67 16.14 6.74 -0.73
N LEU A 68 16.91 6.48 0.33
CA LEU A 68 16.44 5.73 1.49
C LEU A 68 15.30 6.47 2.21
N SER A 69 15.50 7.76 2.49
CA SER A 69 14.48 8.65 3.07
C SER A 69 13.23 8.68 2.19
N ARG A 70 13.39 8.78 0.86
CA ARG A 70 12.29 8.74 -0.11
C ARG A 70 11.51 7.42 -0.08
N VAL A 71 12.17 6.27 0.12
CA VAL A 71 11.51 4.97 0.25
C VAL A 71 10.71 4.90 1.56
N ILE A 72 11.29 5.33 2.67
CA ILE A 72 10.63 5.33 4.00
C ILE A 72 9.42 6.26 3.99
N LEU A 73 9.59 7.51 3.56
CA LEU A 73 8.52 8.50 3.47
C LEU A 73 7.47 8.10 2.43
N GLY A 74 7.90 7.51 1.31
CA GLY A 74 7.03 6.97 0.27
C GLY A 74 6.14 5.84 0.77
N THR A 75 6.62 5.02 1.71
CA THR A 75 5.84 3.93 2.33
C THR A 75 4.58 4.49 3.03
N ARG A 76 4.70 5.63 3.71
CA ARG A 76 3.55 6.30 4.36
C ARG A 76 2.49 6.73 3.34
N SER A 77 2.92 7.34 2.24
CA SER A 77 2.01 7.74 1.17
C SER A 77 1.36 6.53 0.49
N ALA A 78 2.12 5.47 0.24
CA ALA A 78 1.62 4.24 -0.37
C ALA A 78 0.51 3.59 0.47
N ILE A 79 0.72 3.46 1.79
CA ILE A 79 -0.31 2.92 2.70
C ILE A 79 -1.53 3.81 2.76
N THR A 80 -1.35 5.13 2.81
CA THR A 80 -2.47 6.09 2.82
C THR A 80 -3.34 5.94 1.57
N VAL A 81 -2.71 5.84 0.40
CA VAL A 81 -3.41 5.62 -0.87
C VAL A 81 -4.11 4.25 -0.87
N ALA A 82 -3.41 3.18 -0.48
CA ALA A 82 -3.98 1.83 -0.46
C ALA A 82 -5.24 1.75 0.43
N VAL A 83 -5.18 2.27 1.66
CA VAL A 83 -6.31 2.30 2.59
C VAL A 83 -7.46 3.14 2.04
N SER A 84 -7.17 4.30 1.45
CA SER A 84 -8.18 5.18 0.88
C SER A 84 -8.91 4.53 -0.30
N VAL A 85 -8.16 3.93 -1.23
CA VAL A 85 -8.71 3.25 -2.41
C VAL A 85 -9.55 2.05 -2.00
N VAL A 86 -9.07 1.22 -1.08
CA VAL A 86 -9.82 0.06 -0.58
C VAL A 86 -11.07 0.53 0.16
N GLY A 87 -10.95 1.55 1.01
CA GLY A 87 -12.09 2.12 1.73
C GLY A 87 -13.19 2.60 0.79
N VAL A 88 -12.85 3.41 -0.22
CA VAL A 88 -13.82 3.88 -1.23
C VAL A 88 -14.38 2.73 -2.06
N SER A 89 -13.53 1.78 -2.47
CA SER A 89 -13.97 0.59 -3.20
C SER A 89 -14.98 -0.24 -2.40
N MET A 90 -14.77 -0.40 -1.09
CA MET A 90 -15.71 -1.08 -0.21
C MET A 90 -17.00 -0.28 -0.03
N LEU A 91 -16.89 1.04 0.17
CA LEU A 91 -18.04 1.93 0.36
C LEU A 91 -18.98 1.93 -0.85
N ILE A 92 -18.47 1.77 -2.07
CA ILE A 92 -19.28 1.71 -3.29
C ILE A 92 -19.63 0.27 -3.66
N GLY A 93 -18.62 -0.61 -3.68
CA GLY A 93 -18.74 -2.00 -4.12
C GLY A 93 -19.64 -2.84 -3.22
N VAL A 94 -19.59 -2.66 -1.90
CA VAL A 94 -20.44 -3.42 -0.98
C VAL A 94 -21.92 -3.08 -1.17
N PRO A 95 -22.36 -1.80 -1.17
CA PRO A 95 -23.76 -1.47 -1.46
C PRO A 95 -24.23 -1.93 -2.84
N VAL A 96 -23.41 -1.76 -3.89
CA VAL A 96 -23.76 -2.21 -5.24
C VAL A 96 -23.89 -3.73 -5.30
N GLY A 97 -22.96 -4.46 -4.68
CA GLY A 97 -23.00 -5.91 -4.59
C GLY A 97 -24.20 -6.42 -3.79
N LEU A 98 -24.53 -5.78 -2.67
CA LEU A 98 -25.72 -6.11 -1.88
C LEU A 98 -27.01 -5.83 -2.66
N TRP A 99 -27.06 -4.71 -3.39
CA TRP A 99 -28.21 -4.36 -4.22
C TRP A 99 -28.43 -5.38 -5.35
N ALA A 100 -27.36 -5.79 -6.04
CA ALA A 100 -27.43 -6.82 -7.05
C ALA A 100 -27.85 -8.17 -6.44
N GLY A 101 -27.25 -8.57 -5.32
CA GLY A 101 -27.57 -9.85 -4.67
C GLY A 101 -28.98 -9.94 -4.06
N TRP A 102 -29.63 -8.81 -3.74
CA TRP A 102 -30.95 -8.81 -3.10
C TRP A 102 -32.13 -8.73 -4.10
N ARG A 103 -31.94 -8.15 -5.29
CA ARG A 103 -33.04 -7.85 -6.21
C ARG A 103 -33.01 -8.77 -7.44
N ASP A 104 -34.14 -9.40 -7.73
CA ASP A 104 -34.35 -10.08 -9.00
C ASP A 104 -34.65 -9.06 -10.11
N GLY A 105 -33.80 -9.01 -11.15
CA GLY A 105 -33.99 -8.13 -12.30
C GLY A 105 -32.79 -8.05 -13.24
N TRP A 106 -33.02 -7.55 -14.45
CA TRP A 106 -32.01 -7.50 -15.52
C TRP A 106 -30.74 -6.73 -15.15
N GLY A 107 -30.84 -5.67 -14.33
CA GLY A 107 -29.69 -4.89 -13.87
C GLY A 107 -28.81 -5.65 -12.87
N SER A 108 -29.42 -6.46 -12.00
CA SER A 108 -28.68 -7.35 -11.10
C SER A 108 -27.99 -8.46 -11.90
N GLU A 109 -28.73 -9.07 -12.84
CA GLU A 109 -28.20 -10.12 -13.71
C GLU A 109 -26.99 -9.63 -14.50
N ALA A 110 -27.06 -8.44 -15.12
CA ALA A 110 -25.93 -7.87 -15.85
C ALA A 110 -24.68 -7.67 -14.95
N LEU A 111 -24.86 -7.17 -13.72
CA LEU A 111 -23.78 -6.94 -12.75
C LEU A 111 -23.14 -8.26 -12.30
N MET A 112 -23.97 -9.27 -11.99
CA MET A 112 -23.52 -10.62 -11.65
C MET A 112 -22.74 -11.24 -12.80
N ARG A 113 -23.24 -11.14 -14.04
CA ARG A 113 -22.57 -11.67 -15.24
C ARG A 113 -21.20 -11.05 -15.48
N VAL A 114 -21.09 -9.74 -15.31
CA VAL A 114 -19.79 -9.06 -15.41
C VAL A 114 -18.83 -9.57 -14.33
N THR A 115 -19.31 -9.74 -13.09
CA THR A 115 -18.52 -10.30 -11.99
C THR A 115 -18.07 -11.73 -12.28
N ASP A 116 -18.94 -12.58 -12.83
CA ASP A 116 -18.63 -13.95 -13.21
C ASP A 116 -17.51 -14.00 -14.27
N VAL A 117 -17.52 -13.08 -15.24
CA VAL A 117 -16.45 -12.98 -16.25
C VAL A 117 -15.10 -12.67 -15.60
N PHE A 118 -15.07 -11.78 -14.60
CA PHE A 118 -13.84 -11.49 -13.87
C PHE A 118 -13.35 -12.65 -12.99
N LEU A 119 -14.26 -13.44 -12.42
CA LEU A 119 -13.93 -14.60 -11.58
C LEU A 119 -13.58 -15.87 -12.37
N ALA A 120 -13.90 -15.90 -13.67
CA ALA A 120 -13.64 -17.05 -14.54
C ALA A 120 -12.17 -17.19 -14.98
N VAL A 121 -11.28 -16.28 -14.57
CA VAL A 121 -9.84 -16.24 -14.90
C VAL A 121 -9.02 -16.48 -13.64
#